data_AF-A0A954FMI1-F1
#
_entry.id   AF-A0A954FMI1-F1
#
_cell.length_a   1.000
_cell.length_b   1.000
_cell.length_c   1.000
_cell.angle_alpha   90.00
_cell.angle_beta   90.00
_cell.angle_gamma   90.00
#
_symmetry.space_group_name_H-M   'P 1'
#
loop_
_entity.id
_entity.type
_entity.pdbx_description
1 polymer ?
#
loop_
_entity_poly.entity_id
_entity_poly.type
_entity_poly.pdbx_seq_one_letter_code
_entity_poly.pdbx_strand_id
1 'polypeptide(L)'
;MKVETQMETEAVRRVECPSCGETAKRVSTITLGALLSDEFARSFKTDGHSGCALDGAGCTANQEDTGWRFCESTDCDVVYFSEESHTTFTKSQLKVAVGVKETSGERPLCYCFKHSVATIKEELRTAGKSAALEDIRARMKDPGCRCETENPSGSCCLGSVGNGIQIAQTELGMSDSDTEKPAPPATPSGNKGEKIAKVGTLVSAIMASACCWLPLVLLAVGVSGAGIAATLEEYRPYFMVITFGFLGAAFYYTYRPKKTAETASGHGCCAAEPTGGEDCCAPAKG
;
A
#
# COMPACT_ATOMS: atom_id res chain seq x y z
N MET A 1 -39.65 10.04 42.96
CA MET A 1 -40.13 9.34 41.75
C MET A 1 -39.32 9.91 40.60
N LYS A 2 -38.30 9.15 40.15
CA LYS A 2 -38.31 8.37 38.88
C LYS A 2 -38.34 9.38 37.69
N VAL A 3 -37.38 9.43 36.77
CA VAL A 3 -36.79 8.32 36.01
C VAL A 3 -35.58 8.83 35.18
N GLU A 4 -34.56 7.98 35.10
CA GLU A 4 -33.53 7.77 34.05
C GLU A 4 -32.68 8.93 33.50
N THR A 5 -31.46 8.98 34.03
CA THR A 5 -30.26 9.37 33.29
C THR A 5 -30.04 8.36 32.15
N GLN A 6 -30.26 8.77 30.91
CA GLN A 6 -29.84 8.01 29.73
C GLN A 6 -28.32 8.08 29.64
N MET A 7 -27.65 6.98 30.00
CA MET A 7 -26.32 6.67 29.48
C MET A 7 -26.53 6.16 28.05
N GLU A 8 -26.44 7.06 27.07
CA GLU A 8 -26.03 6.65 25.73
C GLU A 8 -24.59 6.12 25.85
N THR A 9 -24.46 4.80 25.94
CA THR A 9 -23.19 4.12 25.65
C THR A 9 -22.83 4.41 24.21
N GLU A 10 -21.92 5.37 23.98
CA GLU A 10 -21.15 5.42 22.73
C GLU A 10 -20.54 4.03 22.53
N ALA A 11 -21.06 3.27 21.58
CA ALA A 11 -20.52 1.96 21.24
C ALA A 11 -19.08 2.17 20.76
N VAL A 12 -18.11 1.74 21.56
CA VAL A 12 -16.69 1.79 21.20
C VAL A 12 -16.51 0.94 19.94
N ARG A 13 -16.25 1.59 18.80
CA ARG A 13 -15.97 0.91 17.53
C ARG A 13 -14.69 0.09 17.67
N ARG A 14 -14.82 -1.24 17.60
CA ARG A 14 -13.68 -2.15 17.68
C ARG A 14 -12.95 -2.23 16.35
N VAL A 15 -11.76 -1.64 16.28
CA VAL A 15 -10.83 -1.78 15.13
C VAL A 15 -9.82 -2.92 15.31
N GLU A 16 -9.66 -3.39 16.55
CA GLU A 16 -8.79 -4.51 16.92
C GLU A 16 -9.60 -5.80 17.02
N CYS A 17 -8.98 -6.90 16.60
CA CYS A 17 -9.61 -8.20 16.67
C CYS A 17 -9.90 -8.60 18.13
N PRO A 18 -11.14 -8.95 18.49
CA PRO A 18 -11.50 -9.26 19.87
C PRO A 18 -10.84 -10.55 20.39
N SER A 19 -10.28 -11.38 19.51
CA SER A 19 -9.62 -12.63 19.89
C SER A 19 -8.10 -12.49 20.07
N CYS A 20 -7.42 -11.72 19.22
CA CYS A 20 -5.96 -11.65 19.22
C CYS A 20 -5.39 -10.24 19.45
N GLY A 21 -6.23 -9.20 19.54
CA GLY A 21 -5.81 -7.81 19.77
C GLY A 21 -5.16 -7.11 18.57
N GLU A 22 -4.92 -7.82 17.47
CA GLU A 22 -4.30 -7.25 16.28
C GLU A 22 -5.25 -6.29 15.56
N THR A 23 -4.69 -5.19 15.03
CA THR A 23 -5.44 -4.23 14.20
C THR A 23 -5.94 -4.94 12.93
N ALA A 24 -7.20 -4.72 12.58
CA ALA A 24 -7.84 -5.38 11.46
C ALA A 24 -8.13 -4.43 10.29
N LYS A 25 -8.17 -4.97 9.07
CA LYS A 25 -8.50 -4.21 7.86
C LYS A 25 -10.00 -4.05 7.70
N ARG A 26 -10.45 -2.97 7.05
CA ARG A 26 -11.85 -2.84 6.64
C ARG A 26 -12.19 -3.87 5.56
N VAL A 27 -13.42 -4.36 5.58
CA VAL A 27 -13.95 -5.28 4.57
C VAL A 27 -15.42 -4.96 4.31
N SER A 28 -15.90 -5.22 3.08
CA SER A 28 -17.27 -4.93 2.69
C SER A 28 -18.23 -6.06 3.06
N THR A 29 -19.50 -5.72 3.30
CA THR A 29 -20.56 -6.71 3.53
C THR A 29 -20.78 -7.62 2.31
N ILE A 30 -20.49 -7.13 1.10
CA ILE A 30 -20.52 -7.94 -0.14
C ILE A 30 -19.49 -9.06 -0.08
N THR A 31 -18.28 -8.76 0.40
CA THR A 31 -17.22 -9.77 0.58
C THR A 31 -17.67 -10.86 1.54
N LEU A 32 -18.22 -10.47 2.69
CA LEU A 32 -18.72 -11.40 3.70
C LEU A 32 -19.85 -12.27 3.14
N GLY A 33 -20.86 -11.65 2.52
CA GLY A 33 -22.01 -12.37 1.95
C GLY A 33 -21.61 -13.40 0.89
N ALA A 34 -20.59 -13.09 0.07
CA ALA A 34 -20.09 -14.00 -0.95
C ALA A 34 -19.33 -15.20 -0.38
N LEU A 35 -18.57 -15.00 0.70
CA LEU A 35 -17.57 -15.97 1.17
C LEU A 35 -17.99 -16.75 2.43
N LEU A 36 -18.97 -16.27 3.19
CA LEU A 36 -19.58 -17.04 4.27
C LEU A 36 -20.26 -18.29 3.70
N SER A 37 -20.16 -19.40 4.44
CA SER A 37 -20.91 -20.63 4.13
C SER A 37 -22.42 -20.37 4.19
N ASP A 38 -23.19 -21.18 3.46
CA ASP A 38 -24.60 -20.87 3.17
C ASP A 38 -25.47 -20.73 4.41
N GLU A 39 -25.11 -21.40 5.51
CA GLU A 39 -25.78 -21.26 6.81
C GLU A 39 -25.65 -19.83 7.36
N PHE A 40 -24.43 -19.30 7.41
CA PHE A 40 -24.17 -17.96 7.96
C PHE A 40 -24.54 -16.85 6.99
N ALA A 41 -24.37 -17.07 5.69
CA ALA A 41 -24.75 -16.10 4.65
C ALA A 41 -26.26 -15.78 4.69
N ARG A 42 -27.13 -16.76 4.98
CA ARG A 42 -28.59 -16.53 5.12
C ARG A 42 -28.95 -15.64 6.29
N SER A 43 -28.15 -15.66 7.34
CA SER A 43 -28.35 -14.82 8.54
C SER A 43 -27.77 -13.41 8.38
N PHE A 44 -26.96 -13.19 7.34
CA PHE A 44 -26.23 -11.96 7.10
C PHE A 44 -26.92 -11.09 6.06
N LYS A 45 -27.21 -9.82 6.40
CA LYS A 45 -27.77 -8.85 5.45
C LYS A 45 -26.63 -8.12 4.75
N THR A 46 -26.66 -8.11 3.41
CA THR A 46 -25.73 -7.34 2.59
C THR A 46 -26.35 -5.98 2.29
N ASP A 47 -25.82 -4.92 2.91
CA ASP A 47 -26.39 -3.57 2.76
C ASP A 47 -25.61 -2.71 1.75
N GLY A 48 -24.52 -3.24 1.15
CA GLY A 48 -23.63 -2.51 0.24
C GLY A 48 -23.99 -2.60 -1.24
N HIS A 49 -23.72 -1.53 -1.99
CA HIS A 49 -23.72 -1.55 -3.47
C HIS A 49 -22.35 -2.05 -3.98
N SER A 50 -22.34 -2.96 -4.95
CA SER A 50 -21.11 -3.42 -5.61
C SER A 50 -20.39 -2.22 -6.23
N GLY A 51 -19.20 -1.87 -5.73
CA GLY A 51 -18.37 -0.80 -6.28
C GLY A 51 -17.79 -1.14 -7.66
N CYS A 52 -18.02 -2.36 -8.14
CA CYS A 52 -17.66 -2.79 -9.48
C CYS A 52 -18.80 -2.42 -10.45
N ALA A 53 -18.58 -1.39 -11.27
CA ALA A 53 -19.43 -1.07 -12.40
C ALA A 53 -19.38 -2.22 -13.44
N LEU A 54 -20.52 -2.65 -13.96
CA LEU A 54 -20.63 -3.77 -14.93
C LEU A 54 -20.09 -3.40 -16.33
N ASP A 55 -19.69 -2.15 -16.51
CA ASP A 55 -19.42 -1.47 -17.77
C ASP A 55 -17.91 -1.24 -18.04
N GLY A 56 -17.03 -1.98 -17.35
CA GLY A 56 -15.60 -2.03 -17.68
C GLY A 56 -14.77 -0.85 -17.17
N ALA A 57 -15.36 0.09 -16.44
CA ALA A 57 -14.64 1.03 -15.60
C ALA A 57 -14.16 0.28 -14.35
N GLY A 58 -12.84 0.06 -14.23
CA GLY A 58 -12.25 -0.82 -13.21
C GLY A 58 -12.71 -0.57 -11.76
N CYS A 59 -12.50 -1.57 -10.91
CA CYS A 59 -12.95 -1.56 -9.51
C CYS A 59 -12.35 -0.38 -8.73
N THR A 60 -13.21 0.51 -8.21
CA THR A 60 -12.81 1.47 -7.19
C THR A 60 -12.62 0.73 -5.86
N ALA A 61 -11.58 1.11 -5.10
CA ALA A 61 -11.41 0.58 -3.75
C ALA A 61 -12.66 0.89 -2.94
N ASN A 62 -13.24 -0.12 -2.29
CA ASN A 62 -14.46 0.05 -1.49
C ASN A 62 -14.17 1.05 -0.36
N GLN A 63 -14.67 2.29 -0.52
CA GLN A 63 -14.42 3.39 0.42
C GLN A 63 -15.45 3.41 1.56
N GLU A 64 -16.52 2.62 1.46
CA GLU A 64 -17.56 2.60 2.47
C GLU A 64 -17.13 1.76 3.68
N ASP A 65 -17.10 2.41 4.84
CA ASP A 65 -16.86 1.73 6.10
C ASP A 65 -18.15 1.05 6.56
N THR A 66 -18.26 -0.25 6.28
CA THR A 66 -19.45 -1.04 6.63
C THR A 66 -19.48 -1.51 8.09
N GLY A 67 -18.50 -1.10 8.92
CA GLY A 67 -18.39 -1.57 10.31
C GLY A 67 -17.97 -3.05 10.43
N TRP A 68 -17.44 -3.64 9.35
CA TRP A 68 -16.87 -4.98 9.34
C TRP A 68 -15.36 -4.93 9.15
N ARG A 69 -14.67 -5.86 9.80
CA ARG A 69 -13.22 -5.96 9.85
C ARG A 69 -12.73 -7.36 9.50
N PHE A 70 -11.59 -7.44 8.81
CA PHE A 70 -10.86 -8.65 8.44
C PHE A 70 -9.58 -8.74 9.26
N CYS A 71 -9.45 -9.78 10.07
CA CYS A 71 -8.26 -10.04 10.87
C CYS A 71 -7.21 -10.75 10.01
N GLU A 72 -6.01 -10.19 9.91
CA GLU A 72 -4.89 -10.78 9.13
C GLU A 72 -3.97 -11.68 9.94
N SER A 73 -4.09 -11.71 11.27
CA SER A 73 -3.18 -12.47 12.12
C SER A 73 -3.21 -13.97 11.79
N THR A 74 -2.07 -14.54 11.41
CA THR A 74 -1.96 -15.94 10.97
C THR A 74 -2.42 -16.94 12.03
N ASP A 75 -2.12 -16.67 13.31
CA ASP A 75 -2.40 -17.55 14.44
C ASP A 75 -3.79 -17.34 15.07
N CYS A 76 -4.65 -16.56 14.41
CA CYS A 76 -5.99 -16.24 14.90
C CYS A 76 -7.07 -16.83 14.00
N ASP A 77 -7.93 -17.69 14.56
CA ASP A 77 -9.03 -18.33 13.82
C ASP A 77 -10.13 -17.35 13.38
N VAL A 78 -10.24 -16.18 14.02
CA VAL A 78 -11.18 -15.14 13.60
C VAL A 78 -10.75 -14.58 12.25
N VAL A 79 -11.68 -14.58 11.30
CA VAL A 79 -11.53 -14.01 9.97
C VAL A 79 -12.23 -12.67 9.89
N TYR A 80 -13.52 -12.62 10.25
CA TYR A 80 -14.31 -11.39 10.24
C TYR A 80 -14.87 -11.07 11.62
N PHE A 81 -15.03 -9.79 11.91
CA PHE A 81 -15.78 -9.33 13.08
C PHE A 81 -16.43 -7.98 12.84
N SER A 82 -17.48 -7.70 13.60
CA SER A 82 -18.19 -6.43 13.60
C SER A 82 -17.57 -5.45 14.60
N GLU A 83 -17.51 -4.16 14.23
CA GLU A 83 -17.05 -3.11 15.14
C GLU A 83 -18.04 -2.84 16.28
N GLU A 84 -19.34 -2.96 15.98
CA GLU A 84 -20.44 -2.57 16.87
C GLU A 84 -21.02 -3.77 17.61
N SER A 85 -21.25 -4.88 16.89
CA SER A 85 -21.76 -6.10 17.51
C SER A 85 -20.62 -6.98 18.03
N HIS A 86 -20.95 -8.02 18.80
CA HIS A 86 -20.00 -9.05 19.22
C HIS A 86 -19.86 -10.19 18.20
N THR A 87 -20.42 -10.02 17.00
CA THR A 87 -20.45 -11.06 15.96
C THR A 87 -19.06 -11.27 15.39
N THR A 88 -18.63 -12.53 15.33
CA THR A 88 -17.37 -12.96 14.70
C THR A 88 -17.63 -14.14 13.77
N PHE A 89 -16.82 -14.26 12.73
CA PHE A 89 -16.77 -15.40 11.84
C PHE A 89 -15.35 -15.95 11.77
N THR A 90 -15.23 -17.26 11.87
CA THR A 90 -13.97 -18.00 11.91
C THR A 90 -13.69 -18.72 10.60
N LYS A 91 -12.48 -19.25 10.43
CA LYS A 91 -12.05 -20.00 9.23
C LYS A 91 -13.04 -21.06 8.78
N SER A 92 -13.60 -21.83 9.72
CA SER A 92 -14.52 -22.95 9.44
C SER A 92 -15.88 -22.52 8.91
N GLN A 93 -16.22 -21.23 9.03
CA GLN A 93 -17.50 -20.68 8.62
C GLN A 93 -17.46 -20.08 7.21
N LEU A 94 -16.30 -20.10 6.54
CA LEU A 94 -16.12 -19.63 5.16
C LEU A 94 -16.11 -20.80 4.16
N LYS A 95 -16.50 -20.48 2.91
CA LYS A 95 -16.51 -21.41 1.77
C LYS A 95 -15.11 -21.72 1.22
N VAL A 96 -14.12 -20.90 1.56
CA VAL A 96 -12.76 -20.96 1.04
C VAL A 96 -11.76 -20.94 2.18
N ALA A 97 -10.62 -21.61 2.00
CA ALA A 97 -9.48 -21.47 2.90
C ALA A 97 -8.94 -20.03 2.83
N VAL A 98 -8.55 -19.46 3.97
CA VAL A 98 -8.09 -18.07 4.04
C VAL A 98 -6.56 -18.07 4.07
N GLY A 99 -5.91 -17.80 2.94
CA GLY A 99 -4.46 -18.01 2.78
C GLY A 99 -3.55 -17.38 3.84
N VAL A 100 -3.88 -16.18 4.35
CA VAL A 100 -3.09 -15.54 5.43
C VAL A 100 -3.18 -16.31 6.76
N LYS A 101 -4.19 -17.17 6.93
CA LYS A 101 -4.42 -18.02 8.09
C LYS A 101 -3.90 -19.45 7.92
N GLU A 102 -3.27 -19.74 6.79
CA GLU A 102 -2.77 -21.08 6.48
C GLU A 102 -1.24 -21.09 6.51
N THR A 103 -0.67 -21.99 7.31
CA THR A 103 0.80 -22.19 7.42
C THR A 103 1.29 -23.37 6.58
N SER A 104 0.38 -24.20 6.06
CA SER A 104 0.69 -25.38 5.24
C SER A 104 -0.35 -25.57 4.13
N GLY A 105 -0.11 -26.54 3.24
CA GLY A 105 -0.98 -26.82 2.10
C GLY A 105 -0.91 -25.73 1.02
N GLU A 106 -2.03 -25.48 0.36
CA GLU A 106 -2.14 -24.58 -0.80
C GLU A 106 -1.76 -23.13 -0.47
N ARG A 107 -2.32 -22.58 0.63
CA ARG A 107 -2.20 -21.17 1.03
C ARG A 107 -2.59 -20.22 -0.13
N PRO A 108 -3.89 -20.11 -0.45
CA PRO A 108 -4.38 -19.35 -1.60
C PRO A 108 -4.13 -17.84 -1.46
N LEU A 109 -3.63 -17.20 -2.53
CA LEU A 109 -3.30 -15.77 -2.55
C LEU A 109 -4.17 -15.00 -3.55
N CYS A 110 -4.31 -15.53 -4.78
CA CYS A 110 -5.24 -15.01 -5.78
C CYS A 110 -6.39 -16.00 -5.99
N TYR A 111 -7.56 -15.65 -5.46
CA TYR A 111 -8.74 -16.53 -5.52
C TYR A 111 -9.40 -16.56 -6.89
N CYS A 112 -9.36 -15.44 -7.63
CA CYS A 112 -9.89 -15.37 -9.00
C CYS A 112 -9.13 -16.30 -9.94
N PHE A 113 -7.80 -16.35 -9.78
CA PHE A 113 -6.90 -16.96 -10.75
C PHE A 113 -6.15 -18.18 -10.25
N LYS A 114 -6.41 -18.58 -9.01
CA LYS A 114 -5.90 -19.79 -8.33
C LYS A 114 -4.37 -19.81 -8.15
N HIS A 115 -3.76 -18.65 -7.93
CA HIS A 115 -2.38 -18.58 -7.47
C HIS A 115 -2.30 -18.77 -5.95
N SER A 116 -1.42 -19.64 -5.52
CA SER A 116 -1.22 -20.02 -4.12
C SER A 116 0.27 -20.05 -3.79
N VAL A 117 0.65 -20.08 -2.51
CA VAL A 117 2.08 -20.26 -2.17
C VAL A 117 2.58 -21.60 -2.69
N ALA A 118 1.74 -22.63 -2.74
CA ALA A 118 2.10 -23.93 -3.30
C ALA A 118 2.39 -23.86 -4.80
N THR A 119 1.54 -23.21 -5.61
CA THR A 119 1.80 -23.07 -7.06
C THR A 119 3.04 -22.23 -7.33
N ILE A 120 3.24 -21.15 -6.57
CA ILE A 120 4.42 -20.30 -6.68
C ILE A 120 5.70 -21.07 -6.34
N LYS A 121 5.69 -21.89 -5.28
CA LYS A 121 6.83 -22.76 -4.97
C LYS A 121 7.14 -23.72 -6.10
N GLU A 122 6.13 -24.25 -6.77
CA GLU A 122 6.32 -25.15 -7.91
C GLU A 122 6.94 -24.43 -9.11
N GLU A 123 6.46 -23.24 -9.45
CA GLU A 123 7.09 -22.38 -10.47
C GLU A 123 8.55 -22.07 -10.13
N LEU A 124 8.84 -21.74 -8.87
CA LEU A 124 10.19 -21.45 -8.41
C LEU A 124 11.12 -22.67 -8.52
N ARG A 125 10.63 -23.87 -8.18
CA ARG A 125 11.42 -25.11 -8.31
C ARG A 125 11.69 -25.49 -9.76
N THR A 126 10.72 -25.29 -10.65
CA THR A 126 10.79 -25.78 -12.03
C THR A 126 11.39 -24.77 -13.00
N ALA A 127 11.08 -23.48 -12.84
CA ALA A 127 11.48 -22.40 -13.74
C ALA A 127 12.46 -21.40 -13.10
N GLY A 128 12.72 -21.50 -11.78
CA GLY A 128 13.61 -20.59 -11.05
C GLY A 128 13.01 -19.20 -10.77
N LYS A 129 11.81 -18.92 -11.25
CA LYS A 129 11.08 -17.65 -11.09
C LYS A 129 9.58 -17.90 -11.07
N SER A 130 8.83 -16.99 -10.45
CA SER A 130 7.36 -17.04 -10.49
C SER A 130 6.81 -16.07 -11.53
N ALA A 131 5.84 -16.53 -12.32
CA ALA A 131 5.11 -15.73 -13.30
C ALA A 131 3.76 -15.22 -12.76
N ALA A 132 3.40 -15.54 -11.52
CA ALA A 132 2.08 -15.28 -10.95
C ALA A 132 1.63 -13.82 -11.06
N LEU A 133 2.51 -12.86 -10.74
CA LEU A 133 2.17 -11.43 -10.83
C LEU A 133 1.95 -10.94 -12.26
N GLU A 134 2.66 -11.51 -13.22
CA GLU A 134 2.55 -11.17 -14.64
C GLU A 134 1.26 -11.75 -15.22
N ASP A 135 0.99 -13.02 -14.90
CA ASP A 135 -0.24 -13.72 -15.26
C ASP A 135 -1.50 -13.01 -14.71
N ILE A 136 -1.48 -12.62 -13.43
CA ILE A 136 -2.61 -11.89 -12.82
C ILE A 136 -2.85 -10.57 -13.55
N ARG A 137 -1.80 -9.78 -13.81
CA ARG A 137 -1.95 -8.48 -14.50
C ARG A 137 -2.46 -8.65 -15.93
N ALA A 138 -2.08 -9.71 -16.63
CA ALA A 138 -2.60 -10.01 -17.96
C ALA A 138 -4.10 -10.33 -17.89
N ARG A 139 -4.50 -11.23 -16.99
CA ARG A 139 -5.87 -11.73 -16.87
C ARG A 139 -6.85 -10.73 -16.22
N MET A 140 -6.34 -9.77 -15.46
CA MET A 140 -7.14 -8.65 -14.95
C MET A 140 -7.73 -7.79 -16.08
N LYS A 141 -7.13 -7.77 -17.27
CA LYS A 141 -7.68 -7.04 -18.43
C LYS A 141 -8.80 -7.81 -19.12
N ASP A 142 -8.62 -9.11 -19.26
CA ASP A 142 -9.57 -10.05 -19.86
C ASP A 142 -9.21 -11.45 -19.33
N PRO A 143 -10.10 -12.15 -18.60
CA PRO A 143 -11.54 -11.91 -18.42
C PRO A 143 -11.94 -10.91 -17.31
N GLY A 144 -10.97 -10.29 -16.62
CA GLY A 144 -11.23 -9.46 -15.44
C GLY A 144 -11.16 -10.21 -14.11
N CYS A 145 -11.16 -9.48 -13.00
CA CYS A 145 -11.10 -10.04 -11.65
C CYS A 145 -12.32 -9.65 -10.80
N ARG A 146 -12.68 -10.51 -9.84
CA ARG A 146 -13.76 -10.30 -8.87
C ARG A 146 -13.25 -10.37 -7.43
N CYS A 147 -12.20 -9.62 -7.11
CA CYS A 147 -11.55 -9.70 -5.79
C CYS A 147 -12.53 -9.42 -4.65
N GLU A 148 -13.50 -8.53 -4.85
CA GLU A 148 -14.52 -8.20 -3.85
C GLU A 148 -15.37 -9.39 -3.42
N THR A 149 -15.64 -10.36 -4.31
CA THR A 149 -16.49 -11.52 -4.00
C THR A 149 -15.73 -12.83 -3.88
N GLU A 150 -14.47 -12.87 -4.32
CA GLU A 150 -13.64 -14.08 -4.33
C GLU A 150 -12.54 -14.05 -3.28
N ASN A 151 -12.03 -12.86 -2.89
CA ASN A 151 -10.91 -12.72 -1.96
C ASN A 151 -11.42 -12.43 -0.54
N PRO A 152 -11.07 -13.23 0.49
CA PRO A 152 -11.47 -12.96 1.87
C PRO A 152 -11.14 -11.58 2.41
N SER A 153 -10.07 -10.93 1.94
CA SER A 153 -9.76 -9.56 2.37
C SER A 153 -10.59 -8.48 1.65
N GLY A 154 -11.40 -8.86 0.65
CA GLY A 154 -12.14 -7.94 -0.22
C GLY A 154 -11.26 -7.04 -1.09
N SER A 155 -9.93 -7.23 -1.04
CA SER A 155 -8.93 -6.31 -1.61
C SER A 155 -8.21 -6.94 -2.80
N CYS A 156 -7.52 -6.12 -3.60
CA CYS A 156 -6.70 -6.60 -4.71
C CYS A 156 -5.59 -7.54 -4.21
N CYS A 157 -5.45 -8.70 -4.85
CA CYS A 157 -4.53 -9.77 -4.43
C CYS A 157 -3.04 -9.51 -4.75
N LEU A 158 -2.71 -8.51 -5.58
CA LEU A 158 -1.34 -8.29 -6.07
C LEU A 158 -0.33 -8.14 -4.93
N GLY A 159 -0.70 -7.43 -3.84
CA GLY A 159 0.15 -7.31 -2.65
C GLY A 159 0.36 -8.64 -1.93
N SER A 160 -0.72 -9.39 -1.69
CA SER A 160 -0.66 -10.72 -1.06
C SER A 160 0.15 -11.71 -1.89
N VAL A 161 0.04 -11.66 -3.21
CA VAL A 161 0.82 -12.50 -4.12
C VAL A 161 2.30 -12.12 -4.09
N GLY A 162 2.63 -10.82 -4.12
CA GLY A 162 4.01 -10.35 -3.97
C GLY A 162 4.66 -10.85 -2.67
N ASN A 163 3.95 -10.73 -1.55
CA ASN A 163 4.41 -11.25 -0.26
C ASN A 163 4.53 -12.79 -0.29
N GLY A 164 3.59 -13.49 -0.94
CA GLY A 164 3.63 -14.94 -1.09
C GLY A 164 4.82 -15.45 -1.91
N ILE A 165 5.30 -14.68 -2.89
CA ILE A 165 6.54 -14.99 -3.63
C ILE A 165 7.74 -14.94 -2.69
N GLN A 166 7.85 -13.89 -1.87
CA GLN A 166 8.94 -13.76 -0.90
C GLN A 166 8.92 -14.89 0.15
N ILE A 167 7.73 -15.25 0.62
CA ILE A 167 7.54 -16.39 1.52
C ILE A 167 8.00 -17.69 0.84
N ALA A 168 7.57 -17.93 -0.41
CA ALA A 168 7.94 -19.13 -1.15
C ALA A 168 9.45 -19.23 -1.39
N GLN A 169 10.10 -18.13 -1.79
CA GLN A 169 11.56 -18.05 -1.96
C GLN A 169 12.30 -18.38 -0.66
N THR A 170 11.87 -17.75 0.44
CA THR A 170 12.44 -17.96 1.77
C THR A 170 12.33 -19.42 2.21
N GLU A 171 11.14 -20.02 2.06
CA GLU A 171 10.88 -21.41 2.43
C GLU A 171 11.57 -22.44 1.52
N LEU A 172 12.00 -22.04 0.33
CA LEU A 172 12.81 -22.87 -0.57
C LEU A 172 14.32 -22.68 -0.37
N GLY A 173 14.74 -21.78 0.53
CA GLY A 173 16.16 -21.44 0.69
C GLY A 173 16.73 -20.73 -0.54
N MET A 174 15.87 -20.15 -1.38
CA MET A 174 16.26 -19.32 -2.53
C MET A 174 16.51 -17.90 -2.03
N SER A 175 17.41 -17.77 -1.06
CA SER A 175 18.02 -16.48 -0.77
C SER A 175 18.99 -16.19 -1.90
N ASP A 176 18.74 -15.13 -2.67
CA ASP A 176 19.78 -14.50 -3.46
C ASP A 176 21.03 -14.38 -2.59
N SER A 177 22.18 -14.82 -3.10
CA SER A 177 23.47 -14.55 -2.48
C SER A 177 23.84 -13.06 -2.49
N ASP A 178 22.88 -12.15 -2.68
CA ASP A 178 23.00 -10.70 -2.57
C ASP A 178 21.63 -10.07 -2.26
N THR A 179 21.05 -10.25 -1.07
CA THR A 179 20.07 -9.28 -0.52
C THR A 179 20.12 -9.27 1.01
N GLU A 180 20.99 -8.40 1.51
CA GLU A 180 20.88 -7.87 2.87
C GLU A 180 19.66 -6.93 2.96
N LYS A 181 18.94 -7.04 4.08
CA LYS A 181 18.08 -6.03 4.75
C LYS A 181 18.04 -4.64 4.07
N PRO A 182 16.86 -4.00 3.90
CA PRO A 182 16.72 -2.76 3.13
C PRO A 182 17.58 -1.62 3.71
N ALA A 183 18.75 -1.44 3.09
CA ALA A 183 19.57 -0.24 3.12
C ALA A 183 19.14 0.65 1.92
N PRO A 184 19.24 1.99 2.03
CA PRO A 184 18.72 2.91 1.02
C PRO A 184 19.39 2.70 -0.35
N PRO A 185 18.67 3.01 -1.45
CA PRO A 185 18.96 2.47 -2.77
C PRO A 185 20.30 2.97 -3.34
N ALA A 186 21.21 2.03 -3.61
CA ALA A 186 22.34 2.24 -4.50
C ALA A 186 21.86 2.21 -5.97
N THR A 187 22.28 3.21 -6.75
CA THR A 187 22.01 3.35 -8.20
C THR A 187 23.18 2.82 -9.03
N PRO A 188 22.95 2.49 -10.33
CA PRO A 188 23.85 1.70 -11.16
C PRO A 188 25.05 2.49 -11.70
N SER A 189 26.10 1.74 -12.03
CA SER A 189 27.36 2.16 -12.64
C SER A 189 27.16 2.95 -13.95
N GLY A 190 27.65 4.19 -14.01
CA GLY A 190 27.65 4.99 -15.24
C GLY A 190 28.16 6.43 -15.06
N ASN A 191 29.24 6.77 -15.76
CA ASN A 191 30.06 7.97 -15.55
C ASN A 191 29.31 9.31 -15.72
N LYS A 192 29.58 10.25 -14.80
CA LYS A 192 29.05 11.63 -14.60
C LYS A 192 27.71 11.74 -13.87
N GLY A 193 26.69 10.95 -14.21
CA GLY A 193 25.39 10.98 -13.50
C GLY A 193 25.49 10.54 -12.04
N GLU A 194 26.26 9.48 -11.79
CA GLU A 194 26.50 8.92 -10.45
C GLU A 194 27.18 9.92 -9.50
N LYS A 195 28.12 10.74 -9.99
CA LYS A 195 28.83 11.73 -9.17
C LYS A 195 27.90 12.85 -8.71
N ILE A 196 26.97 13.27 -9.57
CA ILE A 196 26.02 14.34 -9.27
C ILE A 196 24.96 13.85 -8.26
N ALA A 197 24.49 12.60 -8.40
CA ALA A 197 23.54 12.00 -7.46
C ALA A 197 24.17 11.71 -6.07
N LYS A 198 25.43 11.26 -6.03
CA LYS A 198 26.18 11.05 -4.77
C LYS A 198 26.45 12.36 -4.01
N VAL A 199 26.76 13.45 -4.72
CA VAL A 199 26.93 14.77 -4.08
C VAL A 199 25.58 15.30 -3.59
N GLY A 200 24.51 15.14 -4.37
CA GLY A 200 23.18 15.63 -4.00
C GLY A 200 22.63 15.02 -2.72
N THR A 201 22.81 13.71 -2.52
CA THR A 201 22.36 12.99 -1.31
C THR A 201 23.19 13.37 -0.07
N LEU A 202 24.51 13.52 -0.22
CA LEU A 202 25.38 13.96 0.86
C LEU A 202 25.06 15.39 1.31
N VAL A 203 24.87 16.32 0.35
CA VAL A 203 24.51 17.72 0.65
C VAL A 203 23.13 17.81 1.31
N SER A 204 22.17 16.99 0.87
CA SER A 204 20.82 16.93 1.46
C SER A 204 20.86 16.45 2.92
N ALA A 205 21.62 15.40 3.23
CA ALA A 205 21.78 14.89 4.59
C ALA A 205 22.46 15.90 5.52
N ILE A 206 23.49 16.60 5.02
CA ILE A 206 24.21 17.64 5.79
C ILE A 206 23.30 18.84 6.05
N MET A 207 22.54 19.31 5.05
CA MET A 207 21.61 20.42 5.22
C MET A 207 20.46 20.08 6.18
N ALA A 208 19.91 18.87 6.11
CA ALA A 208 18.91 18.37 7.04
C ALA A 208 19.47 18.24 8.47
N SER A 209 20.75 17.90 8.63
CA SER A 209 21.39 17.85 9.95
C SER A 209 21.70 19.27 10.49
N ALA A 210 22.08 20.19 9.61
CA ALA A 210 22.44 21.56 9.94
C ALA A 210 21.23 22.37 10.44
N CYS A 211 20.00 22.08 9.99
CA CYS A 211 18.81 22.79 10.44
C CYS A 211 18.48 22.56 11.93
N CYS A 212 19.03 21.50 12.54
CA CYS A 212 18.83 21.19 13.97
C CYS A 212 19.99 21.65 14.86
N TRP A 213 21.23 21.62 14.37
CA TRP A 213 22.41 21.99 15.16
C TRP A 213 22.70 23.49 15.11
N LEU A 214 22.41 24.14 13.99
CA LEU A 214 22.68 25.57 13.82
C LEU A 214 21.91 26.45 14.82
N PRO A 215 20.61 26.22 15.10
CA PRO A 215 19.91 26.95 16.15
C PRO A 215 20.52 26.72 17.54
N LEU A 216 20.95 25.49 17.85
CA LEU A 216 21.54 25.14 19.15
C LEU A 216 22.91 25.80 19.35
N VAL A 217 23.75 25.84 18.31
CA VAL A 217 25.06 26.50 18.33
C VAL A 217 24.91 28.02 18.44
N LEU A 218 23.95 28.64 17.73
CA LEU A 218 23.70 30.08 17.83
C LEU A 218 23.25 30.50 19.24
N LEU A 219 22.45 29.65 19.91
CA LEU A 219 22.09 29.83 21.31
C LEU A 219 23.32 29.68 22.23
N ALA A 220 24.19 28.70 21.98
CA ALA A 220 25.39 28.47 22.78
C ALA A 220 26.45 29.60 22.64
N VAL A 221 26.57 30.20 21.46
CA VAL A 221 27.44 31.35 21.20
C VAL A 221 26.82 32.67 21.73
N GLY A 222 25.60 32.61 22.27
CA GLY A 222 24.97 33.76 22.94
C GLY A 222 24.54 34.87 21.98
N VAL A 223 24.42 34.57 20.69
CA VAL A 223 23.94 35.54 19.68
C VAL A 223 22.41 35.54 19.72
N SER A 224 21.85 36.32 20.65
CA SER A 224 20.41 36.60 20.68
C SER A 224 19.99 37.22 19.34
N GLY A 225 19.03 36.59 18.65
CA GLY A 225 18.63 36.90 17.27
C GLY A 225 18.21 38.35 16.97
N ALA A 226 18.08 39.20 17.99
CA ALA A 226 17.85 40.63 17.86
C ALA A 226 18.95 41.37 17.07
N GLY A 227 20.22 40.92 17.13
CA GLY A 227 21.31 41.53 16.37
C GLY A 227 21.38 41.12 14.89
N ILE A 228 20.92 39.91 14.57
CA ILE A 228 20.94 39.36 13.20
C ILE A 228 19.65 39.71 12.44
N ALA A 229 18.53 39.95 13.14
CA ALA A 229 17.27 40.34 12.51
C ALA A 229 17.38 41.67 11.72
N ALA A 230 18.13 42.65 12.23
CA ALA A 230 18.29 43.96 11.60
C ALA A 230 19.11 43.91 10.29
N THR A 231 20.00 42.93 10.11
CA THR A 231 20.77 42.75 8.86
C THR A 231 20.08 41.81 7.87
N LEU A 232 19.18 40.93 8.36
CA LEU A 232 18.39 40.03 7.53
C LEU A 232 17.22 40.71 6.80
N GLU A 233 16.76 41.88 7.27
CA GLU A 233 15.76 42.68 6.54
C GLU A 233 16.29 43.16 5.17
N GLU A 234 17.57 43.52 5.10
CA GLU A 234 18.26 43.92 3.86
C GLU A 234 18.42 42.73 2.88
N TYR A 235 18.60 41.51 3.40
CA TYR A 235 18.78 40.30 2.59
C TYR A 235 17.48 39.58 2.22
N ARG A 236 16.34 39.98 2.80
CA ARG A 236 15.01 39.43 2.51
C ARG A 236 14.66 39.35 1.01
N PRO A 237 14.91 40.38 0.18
CA PRO A 237 14.66 40.28 -1.26
C PRO A 237 15.58 39.26 -1.96
N TYR A 238 16.84 39.14 -1.53
CA TYR A 238 17.77 38.16 -2.09
C TYR A 238 17.35 36.71 -1.79
N PHE A 239 16.93 36.43 -0.55
CA PHE A 239 16.40 35.11 -0.20
C PHE A 239 15.15 34.76 -0.99
N MET A 240 14.24 35.72 -1.21
CA MET A 240 13.07 35.50 -2.08
C MET A 240 13.50 35.15 -3.51
N VAL A 241 14.39 35.93 -4.14
CA VAL A 241 14.84 35.68 -5.51
C VAL A 241 15.51 34.31 -5.64
N ILE A 242 16.37 33.94 -4.69
CA ILE A 242 17.04 32.62 -4.68
C ILE A 242 16.01 31.50 -4.56
N THR A 243 15.05 31.61 -3.64
CA THR A 243 14.02 30.60 -3.41
C THR A 243 13.12 30.43 -4.64
N PHE A 244 12.69 31.54 -5.25
CA PHE A 244 11.94 31.51 -6.50
C PHE A 244 12.75 30.91 -7.65
N GLY A 245 14.07 31.15 -7.71
CA GLY A 245 14.97 30.52 -8.67
C GLY A 245 15.04 29.00 -8.50
N PHE A 246 15.18 28.50 -7.26
CA PHE A 246 15.19 27.07 -6.97
C PHE A 246 13.85 26.40 -7.29
N LEU A 247 12.74 27.02 -6.91
CA LEU A 247 11.40 26.54 -7.24
C LEU A 247 11.15 26.54 -8.75
N GLY A 248 11.56 27.60 -9.45
CA GLY A 248 11.48 27.69 -10.91
C GLY A 248 12.33 26.63 -11.61
N ALA A 249 13.55 26.37 -11.12
CA ALA A 249 14.41 25.32 -11.65
C ALA A 249 13.84 23.92 -11.38
N ALA A 250 13.31 23.67 -10.19
CA ALA A 250 12.64 22.41 -9.85
C ALA A 250 11.41 22.19 -10.74
N PHE A 251 10.54 23.19 -10.86
CA PHE A 251 9.37 23.14 -11.75
C PHE A 251 9.79 22.89 -13.19
N TYR A 252 10.79 23.63 -13.68
CA TYR A 252 11.30 23.44 -15.03
C TYR A 252 11.85 22.03 -15.25
N TYR A 253 12.59 21.46 -14.29
CA TYR A 253 13.20 20.15 -14.41
C TYR A 253 12.18 19.01 -14.30
N THR A 254 11.17 19.16 -13.44
CA THR A 254 10.06 18.21 -13.29
C THR A 254 9.15 18.19 -14.51
N TYR A 255 8.89 19.37 -15.10
CA TYR A 255 7.97 19.50 -16.25
C TYR A 255 8.66 19.50 -17.61
N ARG A 256 9.99 19.36 -17.68
CA ARG A 256 10.67 19.25 -18.98
C ARG A 256 10.41 17.86 -19.58
N PRO A 257 9.79 17.76 -20.78
CA PRO A 257 9.63 16.47 -21.45
C PRO A 257 11.01 15.94 -21.84
N LYS A 258 11.40 14.79 -21.26
CA LYS A 258 12.64 14.09 -21.62
C LYS A 258 12.48 13.56 -23.04
N LYS A 259 13.28 14.07 -23.99
CA LYS A 259 13.43 13.42 -25.30
C LYS A 259 14.03 12.03 -25.07
N THR A 260 13.30 11.00 -25.49
CA THR A 260 13.67 9.60 -25.49
C THR A 260 15.00 9.38 -26.21
N ALA A 261 15.97 8.78 -25.52
CA ALA A 261 17.13 8.14 -26.11
C ALA A 261 17.44 6.86 -25.32
N GLU A 262 17.02 5.76 -25.92
CA GLU A 262 17.67 4.44 -25.99
C GLU A 262 18.26 3.76 -24.74
N THR A 263 17.66 2.58 -24.50
CA THR A 263 18.25 1.31 -24.06
C THR A 263 18.75 1.11 -22.61
N ALA A 264 18.37 -0.09 -22.15
CA ALA A 264 18.94 -0.89 -21.06
C ALA A 264 18.52 -0.54 -19.63
N SER A 265 17.69 -1.45 -19.10
CA SER A 265 17.70 -1.97 -17.72
C SER A 265 17.62 -0.99 -16.56
N GLY A 266 16.53 -1.07 -15.79
CA GLY A 266 16.51 -0.60 -14.41
C GLY A 266 15.11 -0.29 -13.90
N HIS A 267 14.62 -1.14 -13.00
CA HIS A 267 13.37 -0.98 -12.25
C HIS A 267 13.24 0.39 -11.57
N GLY A 268 12.00 0.85 -11.40
CA GLY A 268 11.68 1.98 -10.54
C GLY A 268 10.19 2.27 -10.49
N CYS A 269 9.48 1.54 -9.62
CA CYS A 269 8.08 1.80 -9.28
C CYS A 269 7.92 3.14 -8.53
N CYS A 270 6.91 3.90 -8.95
CA CYS A 270 6.17 4.96 -8.26
C CYS A 270 6.92 6.27 -7.91
N ALA A 271 6.70 7.30 -8.73
CA ALA A 271 6.57 8.67 -8.22
C ALA A 271 5.07 8.96 -8.06
N ALA A 272 4.69 9.39 -6.85
CA ALA A 272 3.39 9.97 -6.55
C ALA A 272 3.20 11.25 -7.35
N GLU A 273 1.98 11.54 -7.81
CA GLU A 273 1.41 12.89 -7.84
C GLU A 273 -0.13 12.78 -7.74
N PRO A 274 -0.81 13.81 -7.19
CA PRO A 274 -2.25 13.86 -6.98
C PRO A 274 -3.03 14.47 -8.16
N THR A 275 -4.19 13.88 -8.42
CA THR A 275 -5.47 14.44 -8.95
C THR A 275 -5.50 15.49 -10.08
N GLY A 276 -6.18 15.12 -11.18
CA GLY A 276 -7.23 15.96 -11.79
C GLY A 276 -7.07 16.33 -13.27
N GLY A 277 -7.87 15.67 -14.14
CA GLY A 277 -8.27 16.07 -15.52
C GLY A 277 -7.13 16.12 -16.55
N GLU A 278 -7.16 15.54 -17.73
CA GLU A 278 -8.24 15.12 -18.63
C GLU A 278 -7.75 13.92 -19.47
N ASP A 279 -8.66 12.99 -19.78
CA ASP A 279 -8.69 12.08 -20.93
C ASP A 279 -7.45 11.26 -21.31
N CYS A 280 -7.30 10.09 -20.68
CA CYS A 280 -6.44 8.98 -21.15
C CYS A 280 -7.25 7.84 -21.79
N CYS A 281 -8.25 8.14 -22.62
CA CYS A 281 -8.93 7.16 -23.46
C CYS A 281 -9.20 7.74 -24.85
N ALA A 282 -8.37 7.36 -25.83
CA ALA A 282 -8.75 7.49 -27.23
C ALA A 282 -9.75 6.36 -27.56
N PRO A 283 -10.95 6.64 -28.10
CA PRO A 283 -11.81 5.59 -28.63
C PRO A 283 -11.19 5.03 -29.91
N ALA A 284 -11.14 3.70 -30.00
CA ALA A 284 -10.95 3.01 -31.26
C ALA A 284 -12.08 3.42 -32.23
N LYS A 285 -11.70 3.97 -33.38
CA LYS A 285 -12.63 4.17 -34.51
C LYS A 285 -12.93 2.80 -35.13
N GLY A 286 -14.19 2.62 -35.51
CA GLY A 286 -14.69 1.42 -36.21
C GLY A 286 -14.17 1.28 -37.63
#